data_AF-T1JFM7-F1
#
_entry.id   AF-T1JFM7-F1
#
_cell.length_a   1.000
_cell.length_b   1.000
_cell.length_c   1.000
_cell.angle_alpha   90.00
_cell.angle_beta   90.00
_cell.angle_gamma   90.00
#
_symmetry.space_group_name_H-M   'P 1'
#
loop_
_entity.id
_entity.type
_entity.pdbx_description
1 polymer ?
#
loop_
_entity_poly.entity_id
_entity_poly.type
_entity_poly.pdbx_seq_one_letter_code
_entity_poly.pdbx_strand_id
1 'polypeptide(L)'
;MTTLDESIQALENVDAFTAYLHQVGRSHTRVPGYKKEYFWRIQKPFLEAVSETLGDRYTENMETIYTVTIQFILETLVKGFEIGEKEKGV
;
A
#
# COMPACT_ATOMS: atom_id res chain seq x y z
N MET A 1 -1.43 4.84 14.14
CA MET A 1 -1.40 5.31 12.74
C MET A 1 0.00 5.76 12.30
N THR A 2 1.09 5.32 12.93
CA THR A 2 2.46 5.78 12.62
C THR A 2 3.05 5.19 11.34
N THR A 3 2.59 4.02 10.93
CA THR A 3 3.13 3.23 9.80
C THR A 3 2.94 3.93 8.44
N LEU A 4 1.82 4.64 8.27
CA LEU A 4 1.49 5.34 7.03
C LEU A 4 2.25 6.66 6.93
N ASP A 5 2.37 7.38 8.06
CA ASP A 5 3.07 8.68 8.14
C ASP A 5 4.58 8.54 7.89
N GLU A 6 5.22 7.52 8.46
CA GLU A 6 6.63 7.21 8.20
C GLU A 6 6.88 6.85 6.73
N SER A 7 5.92 6.15 6.10
CA SER A 7 5.99 5.80 4.68
C SER A 7 5.85 7.03 3.78
N ILE A 8 5.05 8.03 4.17
CA ILE A 8 4.88 9.29 3.45
C ILE A 8 6.13 10.17 3.61
N GLN A 9 6.77 10.21 4.78
CA GLN A 9 8.04 10.91 4.97
C GLN A 9 9.19 10.29 4.16
N ALA A 10 9.15 8.98 3.91
CA ALA A 10 10.15 8.28 3.12
C ALA A 10 9.91 8.33 1.59
N LEU A 11 8.84 8.98 1.09
CA LEU A 11 8.53 9.06 -0.35
C LEU A 11 9.65 9.71 -1.18
N GLU A 12 10.49 10.55 -0.57
CA GLU A 12 11.67 11.13 -1.24
C GLU A 12 12.75 10.07 -1.55
N ASN A 13 12.73 8.93 -0.85
CA ASN A 13 13.61 7.78 -1.09
C ASN A 13 12.78 6.54 -1.48
N VAL A 14 12.55 6.42 -2.79
CA VAL A 14 11.78 5.33 -3.39
C VAL A 14 12.31 3.94 -3.04
N ASP A 15 13.64 3.78 -2.88
CA ASP A 15 14.24 2.50 -2.51
C ASP A 15 13.91 2.11 -1.07
N ALA A 16 14.04 3.05 -0.13
CA ALA A 16 13.68 2.84 1.26
C ALA A 16 12.18 2.56 1.41
N PHE A 17 11.35 3.32 0.70
CA PHE A 17 9.91 3.13 0.63
C PHE A 17 9.54 1.72 0.13
N THR A 18 10.13 1.31 -1.00
CA THR A 18 9.89 0.00 -1.60
C THR A 18 10.35 -1.14 -0.70
N ALA A 19 11.53 -1.00 -0.08
CA ALA A 19 12.05 -1.99 0.86
C ALA A 19 11.13 -2.16 2.08
N TYR A 20 10.60 -1.06 2.61
CA TYR A 20 9.65 -1.07 3.71
C TYR A 20 8.33 -1.76 3.32
N LEU A 21 7.73 -1.39 2.19
CA LEU A 21 6.49 -2.04 1.73
C LEU A 21 6.70 -3.52 1.46
N HIS A 22 7.84 -3.94 0.91
CA HIS A 22 8.16 -5.36 0.79
C HIS A 22 8.20 -6.06 2.16
N GLN A 23 8.81 -5.43 3.18
CA GLN A 23 8.84 -5.97 4.54
C GLN A 23 7.43 -6.09 5.14
N VAL A 24 6.57 -5.09 4.93
CA VAL A 24 5.17 -5.12 5.37
C VAL A 24 4.40 -6.22 4.64
N GLY A 25 4.56 -6.35 3.32
CA GLY A 25 3.97 -7.43 2.54
C GLY A 25 4.39 -8.81 3.08
N ARG A 26 5.69 -9.01 3.30
CA ARG A 26 6.24 -10.25 3.89
C ARG A 26 5.65 -10.55 5.25
N SER A 27 5.43 -9.55 6.11
CA SER A 27 4.93 -9.77 7.48
C SER A 27 3.51 -10.36 7.49
N HIS A 28 2.68 -10.05 6.49
CA HIS A 28 1.32 -10.58 6.37
C HIS A 28 1.28 -12.08 6.10
N THR A 29 2.36 -12.68 5.58
CA THR A 29 2.47 -14.15 5.45
C THR A 29 2.43 -14.87 6.81
N ARG A 30 2.60 -14.14 7.92
CA ARG A 30 2.49 -14.68 9.29
C ARG A 30 1.04 -14.72 9.78
N VAL A 31 0.11 -14.08 9.07
CA VAL A 31 -1.31 -14.06 9.42
C VAL A 31 -1.97 -15.30 8.79
N PRO A 32 -2.51 -16.24 9.60
CA PRO A 32 -3.10 -17.46 9.08
C PRO A 32 -4.27 -17.17 8.13
N GLY A 33 -4.26 -17.80 6.94
CA GLY A 33 -5.33 -17.67 5.95
C GLY A 33 -5.40 -16.31 5.25
N TYR A 34 -4.41 -15.44 5.45
CA TYR A 34 -4.32 -14.18 4.71
C TYR A 34 -4.06 -14.46 3.23
N LYS A 35 -4.78 -13.75 2.36
CA LYS A 35 -4.65 -13.86 0.92
C LYS A 35 -4.19 -12.53 0.35
N LYS A 36 -3.27 -12.54 -0.61
CA LYS A 36 -2.73 -11.31 -1.22
C LYS A 36 -3.81 -10.42 -1.84
N GLU A 37 -4.91 -11.01 -2.31
CA GLU A 37 -6.07 -10.28 -2.83
C GLU A 37 -6.74 -9.38 -1.78
N TYR A 38 -6.53 -9.64 -0.49
CA TYR A 38 -7.08 -8.81 0.57
C TYR A 38 -6.43 -7.43 0.64
N PHE A 39 -5.19 -7.26 0.17
CA PHE A 39 -4.58 -5.93 0.07
C PHE A 39 -5.43 -4.98 -0.79
N TRP A 40 -5.96 -5.47 -1.91
CA TRP A 40 -6.75 -4.66 -2.84
C TRP A 40 -8.07 -4.15 -2.26
N ARG A 41 -8.57 -4.75 -1.17
CA ARG A 41 -9.83 -4.33 -0.53
C ARG A 41 -9.78 -2.92 0.06
N ILE A 42 -8.59 -2.39 0.34
CA ILE A 42 -8.43 -1.04 0.91
C ILE A 42 -8.46 0.07 -0.15
N GLN A 43 -8.28 -0.25 -1.44
CA GLN A 43 -8.13 0.75 -2.49
C GLN A 43 -9.30 1.74 -2.54
N LYS A 44 -10.53 1.22 -2.63
CA LYS A 44 -11.73 2.06 -2.72
C LYS A 44 -11.97 2.86 -1.42
N PRO A 45 -11.97 2.25 -0.22
CA PRO A 45 -12.10 2.99 1.03
C PRO A 45 -11.03 4.08 1.21
N PHE A 46 -9.80 3.83 0.76
CA PHE A 46 -8.72 4.83 0.80
C PHE A 46 -9.04 6.03 -0.09
N LEU A 47 -9.43 5.80 -1.35
CA LEU A 47 -9.77 6.88 -2.28
C LEU A 47 -11.00 7.67 -1.82
N GLU A 48 -12.02 6.99 -1.28
CA GLU A 48 -13.19 7.64 -0.66
C GLU A 48 -12.76 8.53 0.51
N ALA A 49 -11.94 8.02 1.43
CA ALA A 49 -11.45 8.80 2.56
C ALA A 49 -10.62 10.02 2.13
N VAL A 50 -9.79 9.89 1.09
CA VAL A 50 -9.01 11.00 0.54
C VAL A 50 -9.94 12.06 -0.07
N SER A 51 -10.94 11.63 -0.84
CA SER A 51 -11.93 12.52 -1.45
C SER A 51 -12.73 13.28 -0.38
N GLU A 52 -13.26 12.57 0.63
CA GLU A 52 -13.98 13.16 1.75
C GLU A 52 -13.12 14.16 2.54
N THR A 53 -11.84 13.83 2.76
CA THR A 53 -10.91 14.68 3.50
C THR A 53 -10.57 15.97 2.76
N LEU A 54 -10.44 15.89 1.42
CA LEU A 54 -10.07 17.05 0.60
C LEU A 54 -11.29 17.90 0.19
N GLY A 55 -12.50 17.33 0.20
CA GLY A 55 -13.74 18.01 -0.14
C GLY A 55 -13.62 18.78 -1.46
N ASP A 56 -13.93 20.07 -1.44
CA ASP A 56 -13.87 20.94 -2.62
C ASP A 56 -12.47 21.09 -3.24
N ARG A 57 -11.41 20.67 -2.53
CA ARG A 57 -10.03 20.67 -3.07
C ARG A 57 -9.72 19.40 -3.86
N TYR A 58 -10.59 18.39 -3.80
CA TYR A 58 -10.42 17.16 -4.57
C TYR A 58 -10.72 17.43 -6.05
N THR A 59 -9.69 17.34 -6.88
CA THR A 59 -9.77 17.56 -8.33
C THR A 59 -9.56 16.26 -9.10
N GLU A 60 -9.97 16.21 -10.36
CA GLU A 60 -9.72 15.04 -11.24
C GLU A 60 -8.24 14.68 -11.35
N ASN A 61 -7.36 15.70 -11.34
CA ASN A 61 -5.91 15.47 -11.33
C ASN A 61 -5.45 14.82 -10.01
N MET A 62 -6.00 15.24 -8.87
CA MET A 62 -5.73 14.60 -7.59
C MET A 62 -6.25 13.16 -7.57
N GLU A 63 -7.46 12.90 -8.06
CA GLU A 63 -7.99 11.54 -8.18
C GLU A 63 -7.06 10.63 -8.96
N THR A 64 -6.55 11.11 -10.09
CA THR A 64 -5.58 10.38 -10.92
C THR A 64 -4.31 10.09 -10.13
N ILE A 65 -3.73 11.09 -9.46
CA ILE A 65 -2.51 10.95 -8.66
C ILE A 65 -2.71 9.92 -7.55
N TYR A 66 -3.75 10.09 -6.71
CA TYR A 66 -4.01 9.20 -5.59
C TYR A 66 -4.31 7.77 -6.02
N THR A 67 -5.01 7.59 -7.15
CA THR A 67 -5.28 6.27 -7.73
C THR A 67 -3.98 5.57 -8.13
N VAL A 68 -3.08 6.28 -8.83
CA VAL A 68 -1.77 5.72 -9.22
C VAL A 68 -0.93 5.41 -7.98
N THR A 69 -0.91 6.32 -6.99
CA THR A 69 -0.14 6.12 -5.75
C THR A 69 -0.62 4.90 -4.98
N ILE A 70 -1.94 4.73 -4.76
CA ILE A 70 -2.43 3.59 -4.00
C ILE A 70 -2.23 2.28 -4.76
N GLN A 71 -2.38 2.27 -6.09
CA GLN A 71 -2.07 1.09 -6.90
C GLN A 71 -0.61 0.66 -6.72
N PHE A 72 0.33 1.60 -6.84
CA PHE A 72 1.75 1.31 -6.64
C PHE A 72 2.05 0.72 -5.26
N ILE A 73 1.45 1.26 -4.20
CA ILE A 73 1.61 0.76 -2.83
C ILE A 73 1.11 -0.68 -2.72
N LEU A 74 -0.10 -0.95 -3.23
CA LEU A 74 -0.72 -2.26 -3.13
C LEU A 74 0.02 -3.33 -3.93
N GLU A 75 0.48 -2.99 -5.14
CA GLU A 75 1.32 -3.87 -5.95
C GLU A 75 2.63 -4.22 -5.23
N THR A 76 3.26 -3.22 -4.59
CA THR A 76 4.51 -3.42 -3.85
C THR A 76 4.28 -4.31 -2.61
N LEU A 77 3.17 -4.13 -1.89
CA LEU A 77 2.78 -5.00 -0.78
C LEU A 77 2.53 -6.45 -1.24
N VAL A 78 1.81 -6.63 -2.34
CA VAL A 78 1.57 -7.96 -2.94
C VAL A 78 2.89 -8.62 -3.31
N LYS A 79 3.79 -7.91 -3.97
CA LYS A 79 5.12 -8.42 -4.30
C LYS A 79 5.92 -8.80 -3.05
N GLY A 80 5.85 -8.00 -2.00
CA GLY A 80 6.44 -8.32 -0.70
C GLY A 80 5.89 -9.61 -0.11
N PHE A 81 4.57 -9.79 -0.15
CA PHE A 81 3.92 -11.01 0.31
C PHE A 81 4.37 -12.24 -0.48
N GLU A 82 4.40 -12.16 -1.81
CA GLU A 82 4.85 -13.25 -2.68
C GLU A 82 6.32 -13.64 -2.45
N ILE A 83 7.19 -12.66 -2.17
CA ILE A 83 8.58 -12.95 -1.76
C ILE A 83 8.58 -13.74 -0.43
N GLY A 84 7.77 -13.32 0.54
CA GLY A 84 7.69 -13.98 1.85
C GLY A 84 7.10 -15.40 1.80
N GLU A 85 6.16 -15.68 0.89
CA GLU A 85 5.65 -17.03 0.65
C GLU A 85 6.74 -17.94 0.08
N LYS A 86 7.48 -17.46 -0.93
CA LYS A 86 8.62 -18.19 -1.52
C LYS A 86 9.71 -18.51 -0.49
N GLU A 87 10.05 -17.55 0.38
CA GLU A 87 11.03 -17.75 1.47
C GLU A 87 10.59 -18.81 2.49
N LYS A 88 9.28 -19.00 2.67
CA LYS A 88 8.70 -20.02 3.56
C LYS A 88 8.53 -21.39 2.90
N GLY A 89 8.77 -21.50 1.59
CA GLY A 89 8.54 -22.74 0.83
C GLY A 89 7.05 -23.07 0.65
N VAL A 90 6.18 -22.06 0.66
CA VAL A 90 4.73 -22.18 0.42
C VAL A 90 4.40 -21.70 -0.99
#